data_AF-A0A6A6I4L3-F1
#
_entry.id   AF-A0A6A6I4L3-F1
#
_cell.length_a   1.000
_cell.length_b   1.000
_cell.length_c   1.000
_cell.angle_alpha   90.00
_cell.angle_beta   90.00
_cell.angle_gamma   90.00
#
_symmetry.space_group_name_H-M   'P 1'
#
loop_
_entity.id
_entity.type
_entity.pdbx_description
1 polymer ?
#
loop_
_entity_poly.entity_id
_entity_poly.type
_entity_poly.pdbx_seq_one_letter_code
_entity_poly.pdbx_strand_id
1 'polypeptide(L)'
;MDSTNSSGNAINQRPSPYQAKPIPQPRQHDHLVYVGRTHEGQTNLYINVGEDLKRPFFCNSFYPNHVTGVVRYQIGATPPPHKVEDLGWFSDPTAFTPICTGQPVQPAPPNQPNQAETFNAWKLALLRDLAQNYGHLWTRNDVWLVFGSATPTDNEAIGDTREWKEDWIQDLLDLEKR
;
A
#
# COMPACT_ATOMS: atom_id res chain seq x y z
N MET A 1 55.41 -11.69 40.71
CA MET A 1 54.89 -12.40 39.53
C MET A 1 53.46 -11.93 39.36
N ASP A 2 53.31 -10.89 38.53
CA ASP A 2 52.11 -10.08 38.44
C ASP A 2 50.99 -10.80 37.69
N SER A 3 49.81 -10.83 38.30
CA SER A 3 48.57 -11.27 37.68
C SER A 3 47.91 -10.07 37.02
N THR A 4 47.99 -9.99 35.70
CA THR A 4 47.32 -8.97 34.89
C THR A 4 45.83 -9.28 34.77
N ASN A 5 45.01 -8.47 35.45
CA ASN A 5 43.56 -8.41 35.27
C ASN A 5 43.21 -7.92 33.86
N SER A 6 42.55 -8.77 33.07
CA SER A 6 41.96 -8.40 31.78
C SER A 6 40.54 -7.86 32.02
N SER A 7 40.41 -6.54 32.13
CA SER A 7 39.11 -5.87 32.17
C SER A 7 38.43 -5.99 30.81
N GLY A 8 37.40 -6.84 30.75
CA GLY A 8 36.47 -6.93 29.63
C GLY A 8 35.77 -5.60 29.41
N ASN A 9 36.04 -4.98 28.27
CA ASN A 9 35.45 -3.72 27.86
C ASN A 9 34.00 -3.99 27.42
N ALA A 10 33.03 -3.75 28.32
CA ALA A 10 31.61 -3.85 28.02
C ALA A 10 31.20 -2.67 27.12
N ILE A 11 31.23 -2.90 25.81
CA ILE A 11 30.76 -1.93 24.82
C ILE A 11 29.24 -1.80 24.98
N ASN A 12 28.81 -0.73 25.65
CA ASN A 12 27.42 -0.30 25.74
C ASN A 12 26.88 0.04 24.33
N GLN A 13 26.37 -0.95 23.63
CA GLN A 13 25.62 -0.73 22.39
C GLN A 13 24.27 -0.10 22.76
N ARG A 14 24.13 1.21 22.53
CA ARG A 14 22.84 1.87 22.55
C ARG A 14 21.92 1.16 21.53
N PRO A 15 20.73 0.69 21.93
CA PRO A 15 19.77 0.16 20.97
C PRO A 15 19.44 1.25 19.95
N SER A 16 19.56 0.91 18.66
CA SER A 16 19.20 1.81 17.57
C SER A 16 17.72 2.18 17.69
N PRO A 17 17.36 3.48 17.67
CA PRO A 17 15.95 3.91 17.70
C PRO A 17 15.18 3.53 16.42
N TYR A 18 15.85 2.90 15.45
CA TYR A 18 15.29 2.47 14.17
C TYR A 18 15.08 0.95 14.11
N GLN A 19 14.54 0.34 15.16
CA GLN A 19 14.04 -1.04 15.01
C GLN A 19 12.82 -0.99 14.09
N ALA A 20 13.05 -1.34 12.82
CA ALA A 20 11.98 -1.53 11.85
C ALA A 20 10.97 -2.53 12.45
N LYS A 21 9.77 -2.02 12.70
CA LYS A 21 8.71 -2.80 13.33
C LYS A 21 8.35 -3.92 12.32
N PRO A 22 8.21 -5.20 12.75
CA PRO A 22 8.11 -6.32 11.83
C PRO A 22 6.96 -6.13 10.84
N ILE A 23 7.23 -6.33 9.55
CA ILE A 23 6.16 -6.36 8.53
C ILE A 23 5.12 -7.37 9.00
N PRO A 24 3.82 -7.02 9.05
CA PRO A 24 2.76 -7.95 9.41
C PRO A 24 2.94 -9.22 8.59
N GLN A 25 3.14 -10.34 9.28
CA GLN A 25 3.19 -11.61 8.56
C GLN A 25 1.79 -11.84 7.96
N PRO A 26 1.72 -12.23 6.67
CA PRO A 26 0.44 -12.55 6.06
C PRO A 26 -0.26 -13.61 6.92
N ARG A 27 -1.57 -13.44 7.14
CA ARG A 27 -2.34 -14.57 7.68
C ARG A 27 -2.33 -15.69 6.66
N GLN A 28 -2.51 -16.93 7.12
CA GLN A 28 -2.38 -18.16 6.32
C GLN A 28 -3.26 -18.23 5.05
N HIS A 29 -4.14 -17.25 4.81
CA HIS A 29 -5.07 -17.18 3.68
C HIS A 29 -5.19 -15.79 3.08
N ASP A 30 -4.25 -14.88 3.39
CA ASP A 30 -4.30 -13.53 2.85
C ASP A 30 -3.71 -13.47 1.42
N HIS A 31 -4.38 -12.70 0.57
CA HIS A 31 -4.02 -12.53 -0.83
C HIS A 31 -3.30 -11.20 -1.04
N LEU A 32 -2.07 -11.24 -1.57
CA LEU A 32 -1.29 -10.04 -1.83
C LEU A 32 -1.96 -9.20 -2.93
N VAL A 33 -2.23 -7.94 -2.62
CA VAL A 33 -2.63 -6.90 -3.57
C VAL A 33 -1.43 -6.04 -3.91
N TYR A 34 -1.15 -5.87 -5.21
CA TYR A 34 0.04 -5.19 -5.68
C TYR A 34 -0.17 -4.53 -7.04
N VAL A 35 0.68 -3.56 -7.36
CA VAL A 35 0.75 -2.93 -8.68
C VAL A 35 1.78 -3.68 -9.52
N GLY A 36 1.44 -3.94 -10.78
CA GLY A 36 2.39 -4.52 -11.74
C GLY A 36 2.28 -3.89 -13.11
N ARG A 37 3.33 -4.08 -13.92
CA ARG A 37 3.43 -3.54 -15.27
C ARG A 37 3.49 -4.68 -16.29
N THR A 38 2.65 -4.62 -17.33
CA THR A 38 2.64 -5.57 -18.45
C THR A 38 3.83 -5.34 -19.38
N HIS A 39 4.02 -6.23 -20.36
CA HIS A 39 5.04 -6.04 -21.41
C HIS A 39 4.78 -4.80 -22.26
N GLU A 40 3.51 -4.38 -22.44
CA GLU A 40 3.18 -3.13 -23.14
C GLU A 40 3.37 -1.87 -22.28
N GLY A 41 3.87 -2.01 -21.05
CA GLY A 41 4.05 -0.89 -20.13
C GLY A 41 2.77 -0.45 -19.40
N GLN A 42 1.65 -1.15 -19.61
CA GLN A 42 0.39 -0.87 -18.93
C GLN A 42 0.49 -1.23 -17.45
N THR A 43 0.05 -0.33 -16.58
CA THR A 43 0.02 -0.55 -15.13
C THR A 43 -1.35 -1.06 -14.70
N ASN A 44 -1.39 -2.23 -14.07
CA ASN A 44 -2.62 -2.83 -13.54
C ASN A 44 -2.47 -3.09 -12.04
N LEU A 45 -3.60 -3.15 -11.35
CA LEU A 45 -3.70 -3.68 -10.01
C LEU A 45 -3.87 -5.20 -10.10
N TYR A 46 -3.18 -5.95 -9.24
CA TYR A 46 -3.27 -7.40 -9.18
C TYR A 46 -3.61 -7.84 -7.76
N ILE A 47 -4.37 -8.92 -7.65
CA ILE A 47 -4.52 -9.71 -6.42
C ILE A 47 -4.07 -11.13 -6.74
N ASN A 48 -3.13 -11.67 -5.96
CA ASN A 48 -2.72 -13.07 -6.08
C ASN A 48 -3.82 -13.97 -5.53
N VAL A 49 -4.35 -14.89 -6.34
CA VAL A 49 -5.40 -15.84 -5.93
C VAL A 49 -4.89 -17.27 -5.73
N GLY A 50 -3.59 -17.51 -5.91
CA GLY A 50 -2.97 -18.81 -5.62
C GLY A 50 -2.73 -19.04 -4.13
N GLU A 51 -2.94 -20.28 -3.66
CA GLU A 51 -2.70 -20.72 -2.27
C GLU A 51 -1.23 -20.61 -1.87
N ASP A 52 -0.32 -20.78 -2.83
CA ASP A 52 1.10 -20.61 -2.64
C ASP A 52 1.62 -19.47 -3.53
N LEU A 53 2.37 -18.53 -2.94
CA LEU A 53 3.21 -17.58 -3.69
C LEU A 53 4.31 -18.29 -4.53
N LYS A 54 4.39 -19.62 -4.45
CA LYS A 54 5.29 -20.46 -5.24
C LYS A 54 4.63 -20.77 -6.59
N ARG A 55 5.35 -20.44 -7.66
CA ARG A 55 4.86 -20.47 -9.05
C ARG A 55 4.35 -21.86 -9.49
N PRO A 56 3.39 -21.92 -10.44
CA PRO A 56 2.67 -20.79 -11.04
C PRO A 56 1.51 -20.34 -10.14
N PHE A 57 1.53 -19.07 -9.72
CA PHE A 57 0.40 -18.46 -9.04
C PHE A 57 -0.44 -17.68 -10.06
N PHE A 58 -1.75 -17.70 -9.88
CA PHE A 58 -2.70 -16.99 -10.73
C PHE A 58 -3.08 -15.67 -10.06
N CYS A 59 -3.37 -14.65 -10.88
CA CYS A 59 -3.82 -13.36 -10.37
C CYS A 59 -5.13 -12.95 -10.99
N ASN A 60 -5.95 -12.18 -10.26
CA ASN A 60 -6.92 -11.33 -10.93
C ASN A 60 -6.25 -9.98 -11.19
N SER A 61 -6.46 -9.43 -12.38
CA SER A 61 -5.93 -8.12 -12.76
C SER A 61 -7.07 -7.13 -12.97
N PHE A 62 -6.84 -5.87 -12.60
CA PHE A 62 -7.82 -4.78 -12.67
C PHE A 62 -7.18 -3.53 -13.27
N TYR A 63 -7.92 -2.86 -14.13
CA TYR A 63 -7.45 -1.67 -14.83
C TYR A 63 -8.60 -0.73 -15.20
N PRO A 64 -8.55 0.54 -14.79
CA PRO A 64 -9.54 1.54 -15.18
C PRO A 64 -9.36 1.93 -16.65
N ASN A 65 -10.44 1.82 -17.42
CA ASN A 65 -10.50 2.35 -18.78
C ASN A 65 -10.92 3.82 -18.73
N HIS A 66 -9.98 4.73 -19.04
CA HIS A 66 -10.21 6.17 -18.99
C HIS A 66 -11.26 6.66 -20.00
N VAL A 67 -11.47 5.95 -21.11
CA VAL A 67 -12.44 6.30 -22.16
C VAL A 67 -13.86 5.95 -21.73
N THR A 68 -14.05 4.76 -21.16
CA THR A 68 -15.39 4.27 -20.78
C THR A 68 -15.77 4.58 -19.35
N GLY A 69 -14.82 5.00 -18.50
CA GLY A 69 -15.06 5.18 -17.06
C GLY A 69 -15.37 3.88 -16.33
N VAL A 70 -14.95 2.73 -16.88
CA VAL A 70 -15.25 1.39 -16.33
C VAL A 70 -13.94 0.67 -16.03
N VAL A 71 -13.90 -0.03 -14.90
CA VAL A 71 -12.80 -0.92 -14.55
C VAL A 71 -12.92 -2.23 -15.33
N ARG A 72 -11.94 -2.51 -16.19
CA ARG A 72 -11.77 -3.81 -16.83
C ARG A 72 -11.02 -4.74 -15.88
N TYR A 73 -11.33 -6.03 -15.95
CA TYR A 73 -10.63 -7.03 -15.16
C TYR A 73 -10.46 -8.35 -15.92
N GLN A 74 -9.49 -9.13 -15.50
CA GLN A 74 -9.24 -10.48 -16.01
C GLN A 74 -9.01 -11.42 -14.82
N ILE A 75 -9.78 -12.50 -14.76
CA ILE A 75 -9.63 -13.57 -13.77
C ILE A 75 -8.60 -14.58 -14.27
N GLY A 76 -7.74 -15.07 -13.37
CA GLY A 76 -6.74 -16.09 -13.71
C GLY A 76 -5.66 -15.60 -14.67
N ALA A 77 -5.36 -14.31 -14.66
CA ALA A 77 -4.28 -13.71 -15.42
C ALA A 77 -2.91 -14.25 -14.93
N THR A 78 -1.98 -14.37 -15.89
CA THR A 78 -0.57 -14.59 -15.57
C THR A 78 -0.03 -13.39 -14.79
N PRO A 79 0.83 -13.61 -13.77
CA PRO A 79 1.48 -12.52 -13.06
C PRO A 79 2.25 -11.59 -14.02
N PRO A 80 2.29 -10.29 -13.74
CA PRO A 80 3.01 -9.33 -14.59
C PRO A 80 4.53 -9.63 -14.56
N PRO A 81 5.26 -9.34 -15.65
CA PRO A 81 6.72 -9.50 -15.69
C PRO A 81 7.44 -8.61 -14.68
N HIS A 82 6.85 -7.47 -14.32
CA HIS A 82 7.42 -6.51 -13.38
C HIS A 82 6.41 -6.15 -12.29
N LYS A 83 6.76 -6.45 -11.02
CA LYS A 83 6.05 -5.95 -9.85
C LYS A 83 6.57 -4.55 -9.51
N VAL A 84 5.66 -3.61 -9.29
CA VAL A 84 5.96 -2.19 -9.06
C VAL A 84 5.87 -1.84 -7.57
N GLU A 85 4.80 -2.26 -6.91
CA GLU A 85 4.49 -1.82 -5.54
C GLU A 85 3.64 -2.87 -4.82
N ASP A 86 3.97 -3.22 -3.57
CA ASP A 86 3.13 -4.06 -2.72
C ASP A 86 2.20 -3.18 -1.87
N LEU A 87 0.89 -3.30 -2.07
CA LEU A 87 -0.08 -2.39 -1.47
C LEU A 87 -0.62 -2.90 -0.13
N GLY A 88 -0.83 -4.21 -0.02
CA GLY A 88 -1.41 -4.82 1.17
C GLY A 88 -1.92 -6.23 0.93
N TRP A 89 -2.72 -6.69 1.86
CA TRP A 89 -3.22 -8.05 1.94
C TRP A 89 -4.74 -8.03 2.05
N PHE A 90 -5.42 -8.85 1.26
CA PHE A 90 -6.88 -8.96 1.25
C PHE A 90 -7.30 -10.41 1.53
N SER A 91 -8.22 -10.61 2.47
CA SER A 91 -8.56 -11.96 2.96
C SER A 91 -9.62 -12.70 2.14
N ASP A 92 -10.39 -12.00 1.30
CA ASP A 92 -11.42 -12.61 0.44
C ASP A 92 -11.31 -12.12 -1.01
N PRO A 93 -10.64 -12.86 -1.90
CA PRO A 93 -10.44 -12.43 -3.28
C PRO A 93 -11.76 -12.40 -4.08
N THR A 94 -12.82 -13.08 -3.63
CA THR A 94 -14.13 -13.07 -4.29
C THR A 94 -14.87 -11.76 -4.08
N ALA A 95 -14.74 -11.17 -2.88
CA ALA A 95 -15.26 -9.83 -2.57
C ALA A 95 -14.45 -8.72 -3.25
N PHE A 96 -13.19 -8.96 -3.63
CA PHE A 96 -12.32 -7.92 -4.16
C PHE A 96 -12.78 -7.37 -5.52
N THR A 97 -13.24 -8.24 -6.42
CA THR A 97 -13.72 -7.83 -7.75
C THR A 97 -14.85 -6.81 -7.70
N PRO A 98 -15.99 -7.06 -7.02
CA PRO A 98 -17.07 -6.08 -6.97
C PRO A 98 -16.65 -4.76 -6.32
N ILE A 99 -15.72 -4.78 -5.35
CA ILE A 99 -15.17 -3.56 -4.75
C ILE A 99 -14.39 -2.75 -5.79
N CYS A 100 -13.46 -3.39 -6.51
CA CYS A 100 -12.69 -2.73 -7.56
C CYS A 100 -13.58 -2.15 -8.67
N THR A 101 -14.56 -2.91 -9.13
CA THR A 101 -15.45 -2.48 -10.22
C THR A 101 -16.51 -1.46 -9.79
N GLY A 102 -16.82 -1.38 -8.50
CA GLY A 102 -17.74 -0.40 -7.94
C GLY A 102 -17.12 0.98 -7.72
N GLN A 103 -15.78 1.10 -7.79
CA GLN A 103 -15.12 2.39 -7.62
C GLN A 103 -15.35 3.30 -8.83
N PRO A 104 -15.61 4.60 -8.61
CA PRO A 104 -15.68 5.56 -9.70
C PRO A 104 -14.32 5.68 -10.39
N VAL A 105 -14.32 5.64 -11.73
CA VAL A 105 -13.16 5.99 -12.55
C VAL A 105 -13.35 7.43 -13.02
N GLN A 106 -12.46 8.32 -12.60
CA GLN A 106 -12.49 9.68 -13.11
C GLN A 106 -12.08 9.70 -14.58
N PRO A 107 -12.87 10.33 -15.48
CA PRO A 107 -12.48 10.47 -16.88
C PRO A 107 -11.26 11.38 -16.97
N ALA A 108 -10.31 11.01 -17.82
CA ALA A 108 -9.16 11.87 -18.08
C ALA A 108 -9.62 13.19 -18.75
N PRO A 109 -9.00 14.33 -18.47
CA PRO A 109 -9.29 15.58 -19.15
C PRO A 109 -9.18 15.40 -20.68
N PRO A 110 -10.08 15.99 -21.50
CA PRO A 110 -10.10 15.79 -22.94
C PRO A 110 -8.77 16.12 -23.64
N ASN A 111 -7.98 17.02 -23.06
CA ASN A 111 -6.73 17.51 -23.61
C ASN A 111 -5.49 16.76 -23.09
N GLN A 112 -5.66 15.86 -22.10
CA GLN A 112 -4.59 15.08 -21.49
C GLN A 112 -5.12 13.70 -21.07
N PRO A 113 -5.33 12.77 -22.02
CA PRO A 113 -5.70 11.40 -21.71
C PRO A 113 -4.51 10.65 -21.10
N ASN A 114 -4.19 10.96 -19.84
CA ASN A 114 -3.11 10.29 -19.11
C ASN A 114 -3.66 9.07 -18.37
N GLN A 115 -3.45 7.91 -18.98
CA GLN A 115 -3.82 6.62 -18.42
C GLN A 115 -3.17 6.34 -17.06
N ALA A 116 -1.94 6.83 -16.83
CA ALA A 116 -1.25 6.64 -15.56
C ALA A 116 -1.87 7.47 -14.43
N GLU A 117 -2.27 8.72 -14.72
CA GLU A 117 -3.00 9.56 -13.77
C GLU A 117 -4.37 8.96 -13.44
N THR A 118 -5.12 8.50 -14.44
CA THR A 118 -6.40 7.82 -14.24
C THR A 118 -6.24 6.59 -13.35
N PHE A 119 -5.21 5.77 -13.61
CA PHE A 119 -4.89 4.61 -12.79
C PHE A 119 -4.56 4.99 -11.35
N ASN A 120 -3.71 6.00 -11.15
CA ASN A 120 -3.29 6.43 -9.82
C ASN A 120 -4.45 7.03 -9.01
N ALA A 121 -5.28 7.88 -9.62
CA ALA A 121 -6.46 8.45 -8.97
C ALA A 121 -7.44 7.36 -8.53
N TRP A 122 -7.74 6.42 -9.43
CA TRP A 122 -8.59 5.25 -9.12
C TRP A 122 -7.97 4.37 -8.02
N LYS A 123 -6.66 4.07 -8.09
CA LYS A 123 -5.93 3.29 -7.07
C LYS A 123 -6.05 3.95 -5.70
N LEU A 124 -5.84 5.27 -5.61
CA LEU A 124 -5.94 6.01 -4.34
C LEU A 124 -7.36 5.99 -3.77
N ALA A 125 -8.38 6.17 -4.61
CA ALA A 125 -9.78 6.07 -4.19
C ALA A 125 -10.12 4.67 -3.66
N LEU A 126 -9.71 3.62 -4.39
CA LEU A 126 -9.87 2.23 -3.97
C LEU A 126 -9.20 1.96 -2.61
N LEU A 127 -7.93 2.35 -2.45
CA LEU A 127 -7.20 2.10 -1.20
C LEU A 127 -7.83 2.82 0.00
N ARG A 128 -8.39 4.03 -0.22
CA ARG A 128 -9.14 4.76 0.80
C ARG A 128 -10.42 4.03 1.17
N ASP A 129 -11.17 3.56 0.19
CA ASP A 129 -12.41 2.80 0.40
C ASP A 129 -12.15 1.48 1.14
N LEU A 130 -11.10 0.75 0.76
CA LEU A 130 -10.65 -0.46 1.44
C LEU A 130 -10.32 -0.20 2.92
N ALA A 131 -9.63 0.91 3.22
CA ALA A 131 -9.30 1.28 4.59
C ALA A 131 -10.53 1.68 5.42
N GLN A 132 -11.50 2.39 4.82
CA GLN A 132 -12.67 2.92 5.53
C GLN A 132 -13.77 1.88 5.72
N ASN A 133 -14.06 1.09 4.69
CA ASN A 133 -15.24 0.23 4.63
C ASN A 133 -14.91 -1.26 4.71
N TYR A 134 -13.65 -1.64 4.42
CA TYR A 134 -13.24 -3.04 4.36
C TYR A 134 -12.03 -3.35 5.25
N GLY A 135 -11.78 -2.58 6.31
CA GLY A 135 -10.65 -2.80 7.22
C GLY A 135 -10.64 -4.17 7.93
N HIS A 136 -11.76 -4.88 7.95
CA HIS A 136 -11.83 -6.27 8.42
C HIS A 136 -11.32 -7.28 7.38
N LEU A 137 -11.37 -6.95 6.08
CA LEU A 137 -10.86 -7.77 4.98
C LEU A 137 -9.47 -7.33 4.49
N TRP A 138 -9.13 -6.05 4.67
CA TRP A 138 -7.96 -5.39 4.12
C TRP A 138 -6.93 -5.06 5.19
N THR A 139 -5.66 -5.33 4.92
CA THR A 139 -4.51 -4.91 5.72
C THR A 139 -3.50 -4.21 4.83
N ARG A 140 -3.29 -2.90 5.03
CA ARG A 140 -2.37 -2.09 4.21
C ARG A 140 -0.91 -2.31 4.62
N ASN A 141 0.01 -2.31 3.66
CA ASN A 141 1.45 -2.51 3.92
C ASN A 141 2.19 -1.26 4.42
N ASP A 142 1.60 -0.07 4.30
CA ASP A 142 2.27 1.22 4.53
C ASP A 142 2.27 1.72 5.99
N VAL A 143 1.66 0.98 6.91
CA VAL A 143 1.56 1.35 8.34
C VAL A 143 2.90 1.25 9.09
N TRP A 144 4.02 0.97 8.41
CA TRP A 144 5.29 0.60 9.07
C TRP A 144 6.48 1.52 8.76
N LEU A 145 6.32 2.55 7.91
CA LEU A 145 7.40 3.51 7.60
C LEU A 145 7.25 4.90 8.23
N VAL A 146 6.14 5.21 8.89
CA VAL A 146 5.90 6.55 9.46
C VAL A 146 5.29 6.47 10.87
N PHE A 147 6.01 5.87 11.83
CA PHE A 147 5.94 6.28 13.24
C PHE A 147 7.28 5.94 13.89
N GLY A 148 8.31 6.71 13.52
CA GLY A 148 9.37 7.01 14.46
C GLY A 148 8.72 7.75 15.62
N SER A 149 8.78 7.14 16.80
CA SER A 149 8.31 7.69 18.06
C SER A 149 8.93 9.06 18.34
N ALA A 150 8.22 10.14 18.02
CA ALA A 150 8.20 11.30 18.90
C ALA A 150 7.19 10.95 20.00
N THR A 151 7.65 10.33 21.08
CA THR A 151 6.92 10.45 22.34
C THR A 151 6.91 11.94 22.68
N PRO A 152 5.74 12.57 22.91
CA PRO A 152 5.71 13.85 23.59
C PRO A 152 6.35 13.58 24.95
N THR A 153 7.53 14.14 25.19
CA THR A 153 8.00 14.29 26.56
C THR A 153 6.95 15.12 27.28
N ASP A 154 6.33 14.52 28.30
CA ASP A 154 5.38 15.17 29.19
C ASP A 154 5.89 16.55 29.60
N ASN A 155 5.26 17.59 29.06
CA ASN A 155 5.06 18.93 29.60
C ASN A 155 4.85 19.94 28.45
N GLU A 156 3.74 19.86 27.71
CA GLU A 156 3.04 21.06 27.26
C GLU A 156 1.63 20.73 26.75
N ALA A 157 0.66 21.41 27.36
CA ALA A 157 -0.74 21.65 26.99
C ALA A 157 -1.47 20.68 26.04
N ILE A 158 -2.58 20.15 26.57
CA ILE A 158 -3.72 19.62 25.84
C ILE A 158 -4.17 20.64 24.78
N GLY A 159 -3.84 20.35 23.51
CA GLY A 159 -4.32 21.03 22.32
C GLY A 159 -4.87 19.99 21.34
N ASP A 160 -6.18 20.00 21.20
CA ASP A 160 -7.05 19.39 20.17
C ASP A 160 -6.45 18.36 19.19
N THR A 161 -6.90 17.11 19.26
CA THR A 161 -6.46 15.98 18.41
C THR A 161 -7.20 15.91 17.06
N ARG A 162 -7.57 17.07 16.48
CA ARG A 162 -8.43 17.12 15.28
C ARG A 162 -7.72 17.47 13.96
N GLU A 163 -6.44 17.82 13.95
CA GLU A 163 -5.83 18.47 12.78
C GLU A 163 -5.02 17.59 11.80
N TRP A 164 -4.64 16.36 12.12
CA TRP A 164 -3.77 15.57 11.23
C TRP A 164 -4.50 14.82 10.09
N LYS A 165 -5.83 14.91 10.01
CA LYS A 165 -6.61 14.24 8.94
C LYS A 165 -6.70 15.04 7.63
N GLU A 166 -6.30 16.31 7.62
CA GLU A 166 -6.57 17.22 6.49
C GLU A 166 -5.33 17.64 5.67
N ASP A 167 -4.11 17.45 6.17
CA ASP A 167 -2.92 17.99 5.49
C ASP A 167 -2.59 17.32 4.14
N TRP A 168 -2.84 16.01 3.97
CA TRP A 168 -2.58 15.34 2.68
C TRP A 168 -3.64 15.62 1.61
N ILE A 169 -4.82 16.15 2.01
CA ILE A 169 -5.86 16.56 1.07
C ILE A 169 -5.43 17.84 0.36
N GLN A 170 -4.72 18.73 1.05
CA GLN A 170 -4.26 19.99 0.49
C GLN A 170 -3.12 19.79 -0.53
N ASP A 171 -2.21 18.85 -0.29
CA ASP A 171 -1.16 18.47 -1.25
C ASP A 171 -1.72 17.88 -2.56
N LEU A 172 -2.87 17.19 -2.51
CA LEU A 172 -3.55 16.68 -3.70
C LEU A 172 -4.29 17.79 -4.47
N LEU A 173 -4.91 18.73 -3.76
CA LEU A 173 -5.58 19.88 -4.37
C LEU A 173 -4.60 20.89 -5.00
N ASP A 174 -3.38 20.97 -4.49
CA ASP A 174 -2.32 21.82 -5.06
C ASP A 174 -1.62 21.16 -6.26
N LEU A 175 -1.75 19.83 -6.42
CA LEU A 175 -1.35 19.12 -7.64
C LEU A 175 -2.31 19.39 -8.81
N GLU A 176 -3.60 19.62 -8.55
CA GLU A 176 -4.62 19.91 -9.58
C GLU A 176 -4.57 21.35 -10.13
N LYS A 177 -3.80 22.26 -9.49
CA LYS A 177 -3.69 23.67 -9.89
C LYS A 177 -2.43 24.02 -10.70
N ARG A 178 -1.62 23.03 -11.09
CA ARG A 178 -0.42 23.19 -11.93
C ARG A 178 -0.65 22.62 -13.31
#